data_AF-A0A7Y6Q122-F1
#
_entry.id   AF-A0A7Y6Q122-F1
#
_cell.length_a   1.000
_cell.length_b   1.000
_cell.length_c   1.000
_cell.angle_alpha   90.00
_cell.angle_beta   90.00
_cell.angle_gamma   90.00
#
_symmetry.space_group_name_H-M   'P 1'
#
loop_
_entity.id
_entity.type
_entity.pdbx_description
1 polymer ?
#
loop_
_entity_poly.entity_id
_entity_poly.type
_entity_poly.pdbx_seq_one_letter_code
_entity_poly.pdbx_strand_id
1 'polypeptide(L)'
;MRVHFSVGIYLKKDAEEEWTALVPARYGAYISGTGESKLRERMIERLRDNLRRVPPVEQELFQLPVGTELVRMPIDVKSKGGSIHGHMPLIVEPRWTSEHSQRLFVYHPQRRDMWFVTEDRADIPSLAVLLAREHWTDVEDETEIEDLLSNGKDRLVTVAFSAEPMSLLDLLPSRKKDNRAAASAPRPDRVLHDLAVDETQRAASGSVRLGVPRSPYRERLAYLLGGQRPRSAAVIGPPGAGKTMLIHQWIADRLVEDGYPIHKNLDRCFHVWRLSGKRLIAGMSYLGQWEERCLAVLDEARKKKGILWLEDLHLFGRLGQSRQSERS
;
A
#
# COMPACT_ATOMS: atom_id res chain seq x y z
N MET A 1 -9.57 -4.45 -8.85
CA MET A 1 -8.19 -4.24 -9.36
C MET A 1 -7.31 -5.20 -8.59
N ARG A 2 -6.63 -6.13 -9.29
CA ARG A 2 -5.71 -7.04 -8.63
C ARG A 2 -4.45 -6.30 -8.21
N VAL A 3 -4.10 -6.40 -6.94
CA VAL A 3 -2.88 -5.85 -6.35
C VAL A 3 -2.01 -7.02 -5.90
N HIS A 4 -0.70 -6.91 -6.15
CA HIS A 4 0.28 -7.94 -5.80
C HIS A 4 0.87 -7.66 -4.43
N PHE A 5 0.67 -8.58 -3.48
CA PHE A 5 1.18 -8.55 -2.11
C PHE A 5 2.35 -9.50 -1.91
N SER A 6 3.21 -9.13 -0.96
CA SER A 6 4.40 -9.87 -0.56
C SER A 6 4.51 -9.77 0.96
N VAL A 7 4.01 -10.80 1.64
CA VAL A 7 3.92 -10.86 3.11
C VAL A 7 5.04 -11.75 3.63
N GLY A 8 5.73 -11.32 4.69
CA GLY A 8 6.68 -12.17 5.41
C GLY A 8 5.94 -13.16 6.30
N ILE A 9 6.39 -14.41 6.29
CA ILE A 9 5.88 -15.48 7.14
C ILE A 9 7.05 -16.01 7.96
N TYR A 10 6.91 -15.99 9.28
CA TYR A 10 7.77 -16.75 10.17
C TYR A 10 7.28 -18.21 10.21
N LEU A 11 8.17 -19.12 9.85
CA LEU A 11 7.95 -20.57 9.87
C LEU A 11 8.73 -21.15 11.04
N LYS A 12 8.02 -21.69 12.03
CA LYS A 12 8.60 -22.52 13.09
C LYS A 12 8.41 -23.99 12.72
N LYS A 13 9.46 -24.81 12.88
CA LYS A 13 9.44 -26.21 12.44
C LYS A 13 9.73 -27.14 13.60
N ASP A 14 8.68 -27.56 14.30
CA ASP A 14 8.77 -28.54 15.39
C ASP A 14 8.26 -29.91 14.91
N ALA A 15 7.26 -30.49 15.58
CA ALA A 15 6.56 -31.69 15.12
C ALA A 15 5.66 -31.41 13.89
N GLU A 16 5.03 -30.24 13.89
CA GLU A 16 4.31 -29.67 12.75
C GLU A 16 4.98 -28.36 12.29
N GLU A 17 4.63 -27.89 11.09
CA GLU A 17 5.08 -26.59 10.60
C GLU A 17 4.07 -25.51 10.98
N GLU A 18 4.52 -24.52 11.73
CA GLU A 18 3.71 -23.38 12.16
C GLU A 18 4.06 -22.14 11.36
N TRP A 19 3.04 -21.55 10.72
CA TRP A 19 3.17 -20.40 9.85
C TRP A 19 2.52 -19.21 10.51
N THR A 20 3.32 -18.19 10.83
CA THR A 20 2.85 -16.94 11.42
C THR A 20 3.09 -15.78 10.45
N ALA A 21 2.02 -15.12 10.02
CA ALA A 21 2.14 -13.96 9.14
C ALA A 21 2.63 -12.73 9.90
N LEU A 22 3.68 -12.10 9.38
CA LEU A 22 4.26 -10.86 9.90
C LEU A 22 3.47 -9.66 9.37
N VAL A 23 2.30 -9.48 9.98
CA VAL A 23 1.37 -8.37 9.72
C VAL A 23 0.90 -7.81 11.07
N PRO A 24 0.39 -6.56 11.12
CA PRO A 24 -0.12 -5.99 12.36
C PRO A 24 -1.09 -6.93 13.08
N ALA A 25 -1.02 -6.96 14.41
CA ALA A 25 -1.76 -7.89 15.27
C ALA A 25 -3.26 -8.04 14.93
N ARG A 26 -3.92 -6.93 14.60
CA ARG A 26 -5.34 -6.90 14.21
C ARG A 26 -5.67 -7.70 12.93
N TYR A 27 -4.65 -8.04 12.15
CA TYR A 27 -4.72 -8.81 10.90
C TYR A 27 -3.92 -10.10 10.94
N GLY A 28 -3.45 -10.52 12.10
CA GLY A 28 -2.60 -11.69 12.26
C GLY A 28 -3.25 -12.95 11.67
N ALA A 29 -2.45 -13.73 10.97
CA ALA A 29 -2.84 -15.03 10.42
C ALA A 29 -1.84 -16.08 10.93
N TYR A 30 -2.37 -17.15 11.50
CA TYR A 30 -1.60 -18.27 12.03
C TYR A 30 -2.20 -19.58 11.52
N ILE A 31 -1.37 -20.49 11.03
CA ILE A 31 -1.77 -21.80 10.54
C ILE A 31 -0.71 -22.83 10.92
N SER A 32 -1.13 -23.97 11.45
CA SER A 32 -0.27 -25.13 11.68
C SER A 32 -0.65 -26.31 10.78
N GLY A 33 0.26 -27.27 10.65
CA GLY A 33 0.00 -28.57 10.05
C GLY A 33 1.20 -29.14 9.29
N THR A 34 0.92 -30.05 8.37
CA THR A 34 1.93 -30.76 7.58
C THR A 34 1.85 -30.42 6.09
N GLY A 35 3.02 -30.31 5.45
CA GLY A 35 3.15 -30.06 4.02
C GLY A 35 3.16 -28.58 3.63
N GLU A 36 4.35 -28.08 3.31
CA GLU A 36 4.64 -26.67 3.02
C GLU A 36 3.73 -26.07 1.94
N SER A 37 3.45 -26.81 0.86
CA SER A 37 2.59 -26.32 -0.24
C SER A 37 1.14 -26.12 0.18
N LYS A 38 0.57 -27.04 0.96
CA LYS A 38 -0.81 -26.93 1.46
C LYS A 38 -0.94 -25.81 2.48
N LEU A 39 0.05 -25.65 3.35
CA LEU A 39 0.13 -24.54 4.31
C LEU A 39 0.20 -23.21 3.60
N ARG A 40 1.05 -23.10 2.57
CA ARG A 40 1.17 -21.89 1.75
C ARG A 40 -0.14 -21.50 1.10
N GLU A 41 -0.87 -22.43 0.49
CA GLU A 41 -2.16 -22.16 -0.14
C GLU A 41 -3.20 -21.66 0.89
N ARG A 42 -3.34 -22.37 2.02
CA ARG A 42 -4.25 -21.96 3.10
C ARG A 42 -3.88 -20.57 3.66
N MET A 43 -2.59 -20.28 3.79
CA MET A 43 -2.11 -18.97 4.25
C MET A 43 -2.47 -17.87 3.25
N ILE A 44 -2.27 -18.09 1.95
CA ILE A 44 -2.64 -17.14 0.91
C ILE A 44 -4.15 -16.86 0.94
N GLU A 45 -4.97 -17.90 1.09
CA GLU A 45 -6.42 -17.76 1.17
C GLU A 45 -6.84 -16.92 2.38
N ARG A 46 -6.29 -17.22 3.56
CA ARG A 46 -6.56 -16.46 4.78
C ARG A 46 -6.11 -14.99 4.68
N LEU A 47 -4.95 -14.73 4.07
CA LEU A 47 -4.46 -13.37 3.84
C LEU A 47 -5.33 -12.60 2.83
N ARG A 48 -5.83 -13.26 1.77
CA ARG A 48 -6.78 -12.66 0.82
C ARG A 48 -8.07 -12.24 1.51
N ASP A 49 -8.60 -13.08 2.40
CA ASP A 49 -9.81 -12.75 3.15
C ASP A 49 -9.61 -11.60 4.14
N ASN A 50 -8.45 -11.54 4.80
CA ASN A 50 -8.11 -10.40 5.65
C ASN A 50 -8.08 -9.09 4.83
N LEU A 51 -7.43 -9.09 3.66
CA LEU A 51 -7.30 -7.91 2.78
C LEU A 51 -8.63 -7.37 2.23
N ARG A 52 -9.70 -8.18 2.22
CA ARG A 52 -11.05 -7.70 1.87
C ARG A 52 -11.65 -6.76 2.91
N ARG A 53 -11.12 -6.77 4.14
CA ARG A 53 -11.62 -5.99 5.29
C ARG A 53 -10.64 -4.91 5.76
N VAL A 54 -9.40 -4.96 5.29
CA VAL A 54 -8.35 -4.01 5.67
C VAL A 54 -8.56 -2.68 4.93
N PRO A 55 -8.67 -1.55 5.65
CA PRO A 55 -8.76 -0.23 5.03
C PRO A 55 -7.57 0.03 4.08
N PRO A 56 -7.78 0.71 2.94
CA PRO A 56 -6.72 0.94 1.94
C PRO A 56 -5.42 1.50 2.49
N VAL A 57 -5.48 2.43 3.45
CA VAL A 57 -4.31 3.05 4.08
C VAL A 57 -3.43 2.05 4.85
N GLU A 58 -4.03 0.95 5.32
CA GLU A 58 -3.32 -0.05 6.14
C GLU A 58 -2.84 -1.25 5.33
N GLN A 59 -3.23 -1.36 4.06
CA GLN A 59 -2.82 -2.45 3.18
C GLN A 59 -1.31 -2.43 2.88
N GLU A 60 -0.65 -1.28 3.05
CA GLU A 60 0.82 -1.19 2.96
C GLU A 60 1.53 -1.98 4.07
N LEU A 61 0.86 -2.20 5.21
CA LEU A 61 1.42 -2.96 6.34
C LEU A 61 1.53 -4.47 6.04
N PHE A 62 0.93 -4.94 4.94
CA PHE A 62 1.07 -6.31 4.44
C PHE A 62 2.29 -6.48 3.53
N GLN A 63 3.12 -5.46 3.38
CA GLN A 63 4.39 -5.59 2.66
C GLN A 63 5.54 -5.78 3.65
N LEU A 64 6.31 -6.85 3.43
CA LEU A 64 7.56 -7.05 4.15
C LEU A 64 8.59 -6.00 3.70
N PRO A 65 9.11 -5.16 4.62
CA PRO A 65 10.15 -4.20 4.27
C PRO A 65 11.43 -4.89 3.78
N VAL A 66 12.13 -4.25 2.85
CA VAL A 66 13.44 -4.73 2.37
C VAL A 66 14.44 -4.64 3.52
N GLY A 67 15.23 -5.70 3.71
CA GLY A 67 16.18 -5.80 4.81
C GLY A 67 15.60 -6.40 6.09
N THR A 68 14.32 -6.80 6.09
CA THR A 68 13.75 -7.57 7.20
C THR A 68 14.40 -8.94 7.29
N GLU A 69 14.78 -9.36 8.49
CA GLU A 69 15.43 -10.66 8.70
C GLU A 69 15.00 -11.31 10.02
N LEU A 70 15.29 -12.61 10.13
CA LEU A 70 15.14 -13.39 11.36
C LEU A 70 16.50 -13.53 12.04
N VAL A 71 16.59 -13.00 13.25
CA VAL A 71 17.76 -13.09 14.13
C VAL A 71 17.43 -14.02 15.29
N ARG A 72 18.38 -14.86 15.70
CA ARG A 72 18.24 -15.76 16.85
C ARG A 72 19.18 -15.30 17.95
N MET A 73 18.61 -14.69 18.99
CA MET A 73 19.41 -14.11 20.09
C MET A 73 19.58 -15.12 21.22
N PRO A 74 20.81 -15.48 21.59
CA PRO A 74 21.05 -16.32 22.75
C PRO A 74 20.61 -15.57 24.00
N ILE A 75 19.87 -16.24 24.88
CA ILE A 75 19.36 -15.68 26.12
C ILE A 75 19.55 -16.66 27.27
N ASP A 76 19.85 -16.07 28.42
CA ASP A 76 20.02 -16.73 29.71
C ASP A 76 19.27 -15.88 30.75
N VAL A 77 18.09 -16.34 31.14
CA VAL A 77 17.16 -15.60 31.99
C VAL A 77 16.65 -16.50 33.09
N LYS A 78 16.59 -15.97 34.32
CA LYS A 78 15.93 -16.64 35.44
C LYS A 78 14.45 -16.30 35.46
N SER A 79 13.65 -17.33 35.58
CA SER A 79 12.19 -17.30 35.75
C SER A 79 11.81 -17.88 37.11
N LYS A 80 10.54 -17.76 37.52
CA LYS A 80 10.02 -18.39 38.75
C LYS A 80 10.04 -19.91 38.66
N GLY A 81 9.83 -20.46 37.46
CA GLY A 81 9.91 -21.90 37.18
C GLY A 81 11.35 -22.47 37.24
N GLY A 82 12.36 -21.64 36.94
CA GLY A 82 13.76 -22.07 36.85
C GLY A 82 14.61 -21.20 35.90
N SER A 83 15.74 -21.73 35.42
CA SER A 83 16.65 -21.02 34.51
C SER A 83 16.38 -21.40 33.06
N ILE A 84 16.20 -20.39 32.22
CA ILE A 84 15.83 -20.55 30.82
C ILE A 84 17.04 -20.23 29.95
N HIS A 85 17.44 -21.23 29.16
CA HIS A 85 18.56 -21.13 28.23
C HIS A 85 18.10 -21.47 26.82
N GLY A 86 18.38 -20.60 25.86
CA GLY A 86 18.04 -20.88 24.47
C GLY A 86 18.24 -19.72 23.53
N HIS A 87 17.63 -19.82 22.34
CA HIS A 87 17.71 -18.79 21.32
C HIS A 87 16.32 -18.20 21.08
N MET A 88 16.13 -16.93 21.43
CA MET A 88 14.89 -16.22 21.15
C MET A 88 14.86 -15.76 19.68
N PRO A 89 13.86 -16.17 18.88
CA PRO A 89 13.69 -15.68 17.52
C PRO A 89 13.15 -14.24 17.55
N LEU A 90 13.81 -13.34 16.85
CA LEU A 90 13.41 -11.95 16.70
C LEU A 90 13.40 -11.57 15.21
N ILE A 91 12.34 -10.91 14.78
CA ILE A 91 12.29 -10.25 13.49
C ILE A 91 12.89 -8.86 13.65
N VAL A 92 13.89 -8.53 12.84
CA VAL A 92 14.46 -7.18 12.75
C VAL A 92 13.95 -6.54 11.48
N GLU A 93 13.13 -5.51 11.63
CA GLU A 93 12.42 -4.86 10.54
C GLU A 93 12.85 -3.39 10.41
N PRO A 94 13.58 -3.03 9.34
CA PRO A 94 14.03 -1.67 9.15
C PRO A 94 12.90 -0.78 8.61
N ARG A 95 12.63 0.34 9.27
CA ARG A 95 11.60 1.31 8.88
C ARG A 95 12.17 2.72 8.85
N TRP A 96 11.89 3.45 7.77
CA TRP A 96 12.18 4.88 7.68
C TRP A 96 11.18 5.63 8.56
N THR A 97 11.68 6.35 9.55
CA THR A 97 10.87 7.23 10.42
C THR A 97 10.93 8.69 9.98
N SER A 98 11.93 9.07 9.18
CA SER A 98 12.04 10.37 8.51
C SER A 98 12.82 10.21 7.19
N GLU A 99 13.07 11.32 6.48
CA GLU A 99 13.91 11.31 5.27
C GLU A 99 15.38 10.92 5.53
N HIS A 100 15.84 11.03 6.78
CA HIS A 100 17.25 10.81 7.14
C HIS A 100 17.45 9.83 8.29
N SER A 101 16.38 9.33 8.90
CA SER A 101 16.45 8.39 10.01
C SER A 101 15.70 7.10 9.71
N GLN A 102 16.43 6.00 9.84
CA GLN A 102 15.92 4.65 9.80
C GLN A 102 16.01 4.07 11.22
N ARG A 103 14.94 3.42 11.67
CA ARG A 103 14.91 2.71 12.94
C ARG A 103 14.65 1.23 12.70
N LEU A 104 15.16 0.40 13.61
CA LEU A 104 14.98 -1.04 13.61
C LEU A 104 13.86 -1.37 14.60
N PHE A 105 12.75 -1.88 14.07
CA PHE A 105 11.68 -2.46 14.88
C PHE A 105 12.03 -3.93 15.10
N VAL A 106 12.22 -4.32 16.35
CA VAL A 106 12.61 -5.67 16.73
C VAL A 106 11.50 -6.30 17.54
N TYR A 107 10.99 -7.45 17.12
CA TYR A 107 9.85 -8.08 17.78
C TYR A 107 9.87 -9.60 17.68
N HIS A 108 9.23 -10.27 18.65
CA HIS A 108 9.06 -11.71 18.62
C HIS A 108 7.96 -12.09 17.62
N PRO A 109 8.16 -13.07 16.72
CA PRO A 109 7.20 -13.38 15.66
C PRO A 109 5.88 -13.98 16.18
N GLN A 110 5.90 -14.70 17.31
CA GLN A 110 4.71 -15.34 17.91
C GLN A 110 4.14 -14.59 19.13
N ARG A 111 4.89 -13.65 19.73
CA ARG A 111 4.49 -12.89 20.93
C ARG A 111 4.50 -11.40 20.62
N ARG A 112 3.31 -10.80 20.61
CA ARG A 112 3.06 -9.47 20.02
C ARG A 112 3.42 -8.32 20.96
N ASP A 113 3.42 -8.61 22.26
CA ASP A 113 3.79 -7.72 23.34
C ASP A 113 5.31 -7.60 23.51
N MET A 114 6.08 -8.57 22.98
CA MET A 114 7.53 -8.59 23.03
C MET A 114 8.15 -7.85 21.84
N TRP A 115 8.41 -6.55 22.01
CA TRP A 115 9.08 -5.74 20.99
C TRP A 115 9.82 -4.53 21.57
N PHE A 116 10.78 -4.02 20.82
CA PHE A 116 11.46 -2.76 21.10
C PHE A 116 11.91 -2.08 19.79
N VAL A 117 12.40 -0.84 19.90
CA VAL A 117 12.93 -0.07 18.77
C VAL A 117 14.33 0.40 19.10
N THR A 118 15.25 0.28 18.15
CA THR A 118 16.62 0.78 18.27
C THR A 118 17.06 1.48 16.98
N GLU A 119 18.06 2.35 17.10
CA GLU A 119 18.73 3.00 15.96
C GLU A 119 19.95 2.21 15.50
N ASP A 120 20.67 1.59 16.45
CA ASP A 120 21.83 0.75 16.17
C ASP A 120 21.50 -0.73 16.36
N ARG A 121 21.95 -1.53 15.40
CA ARG A 121 21.87 -2.98 15.43
C ARG A 121 22.71 -3.58 16.56
N ALA A 122 23.79 -2.92 16.96
CA ALA A 122 24.67 -3.36 18.04
C ALA A 122 23.94 -3.46 19.40
N ASP A 123 22.85 -2.70 19.59
CA ASP A 123 22.09 -2.70 20.84
C ASP A 123 21.14 -3.90 20.98
N ILE A 124 20.82 -4.57 19.86
CA ILE A 124 19.81 -5.64 19.80
C ILE A 124 20.08 -6.76 20.83
N PRO A 125 21.30 -7.31 21.00
CA PRO A 125 21.55 -8.38 21.96
C PRO A 125 21.22 -7.96 23.40
N SER A 126 21.67 -6.76 23.81
CA SER A 126 21.43 -6.24 25.16
C SER A 126 19.95 -5.98 25.42
N LEU A 127 19.25 -5.38 24.46
CA LEU A 127 17.82 -5.09 24.55
C LEU A 127 16.97 -6.37 24.52
N ALA A 128 17.37 -7.38 23.74
CA ALA A 128 16.69 -8.67 23.70
C ALA A 128 16.72 -9.39 25.06
N VAL A 129 17.85 -9.33 25.77
CA VAL A 129 17.97 -9.89 27.13
C VAL A 129 17.06 -9.15 28.12
N LEU A 130 16.99 -7.82 28.02
CA LEU A 130 16.08 -7.02 28.86
C LEU A 130 14.61 -7.35 28.58
N LEU A 131 14.25 -7.46 27.30
CA LEU A 131 12.90 -7.85 26.86
C LEU A 131 12.51 -9.23 27.40
N ALA A 132 13.40 -10.21 27.29
CA ALA A 132 13.14 -11.56 27.80
C ALA A 132 12.95 -11.55 29.33
N ARG A 133 13.76 -10.78 30.08
CA ARG A 133 13.57 -10.61 31.54
C ARG A 133 12.23 -9.99 31.89
N GLU A 134 11.85 -8.91 31.21
CA GLU A 134 10.60 -8.21 31.47
C GLU A 134 9.37 -9.13 31.30
N HIS A 135 9.36 -9.97 30.26
CA HIS A 135 8.20 -10.80 29.96
C HIS A 135 8.22 -12.18 30.62
N TRP A 136 9.39 -12.74 30.93
CA TRP A 136 9.50 -14.16 31.32
C TRP A 136 9.89 -14.39 32.78
N THR A 137 10.30 -13.35 33.52
CA THR A 137 10.68 -13.52 34.94
C THR A 137 9.53 -14.01 35.81
N ASP A 138 8.28 -13.61 35.51
CA ASP A 138 7.10 -13.96 36.31
C ASP A 138 6.34 -15.21 35.84
N VAL A 139 6.82 -15.87 34.78
CA VAL A 139 6.19 -17.09 34.25
C VAL A 139 6.52 -18.29 35.15
N GLU A 140 5.52 -19.09 35.52
CA GLU A 140 5.72 -20.30 36.35
C GLU A 140 5.89 -21.56 35.52
N ASP A 141 5.20 -21.65 34.38
CA ASP A 141 5.27 -22.78 33.45
C ASP A 141 6.38 -22.57 32.41
N GLU A 142 7.47 -23.31 32.55
CA GLU A 142 8.61 -23.22 31.62
C GLU A 142 8.26 -23.65 30.19
N THR A 143 7.26 -24.52 30.01
CA THR A 143 6.87 -25.03 28.69
C THR A 143 6.32 -23.92 27.79
N GLU A 144 5.65 -22.91 28.37
CA GLU A 144 5.18 -21.73 27.63
C GLU A 144 6.32 -20.94 26.97
N ILE A 145 7.53 -21.01 27.55
CA ILE A 145 8.70 -20.28 27.06
C ILE A 145 9.49 -21.16 26.10
N GLU A 146 9.64 -22.45 26.39
CA GLU A 146 10.26 -23.41 25.46
C GLU A 146 9.57 -23.38 24.09
N ASP A 147 8.23 -23.30 24.07
CA ASP A 147 7.42 -23.18 22.85
C ASP A 147 7.61 -21.85 22.09
N LEU A 148 8.31 -20.87 22.67
CA LEU A 148 8.64 -19.60 22.02
C LEU A 148 10.11 -19.56 21.57
N LEU A 149 10.96 -20.40 22.14
CA LEU A 149 12.37 -20.49 21.75
C LEU A 149 12.53 -21.13 20.37
N SER A 150 13.57 -20.70 19.67
CA SER A 150 13.95 -21.24 18.37
C SER A 150 14.68 -22.57 18.54
N ASN A 151 14.28 -23.56 17.74
CA ASN A 151 15.02 -24.82 17.62
C ASN A 151 16.12 -24.78 16.54
N GLY A 152 16.39 -23.59 15.98
CA GLY A 152 17.38 -23.36 14.93
C GLY A 152 16.91 -23.66 13.50
N LYS A 153 15.78 -24.35 13.31
CA LYS A 153 15.23 -24.69 11.97
C LYS A 153 14.23 -23.67 11.45
N ASP A 154 13.92 -22.65 12.25
CA ASP A 154 12.97 -21.60 11.88
C ASP A 154 13.43 -20.83 10.65
N ARG A 155 12.49 -20.36 9.84
CA ARG A 155 12.79 -19.62 8.61
C ARG A 155 11.87 -18.42 8.47
N LEU A 156 12.41 -17.35 7.89
CA LEU A 156 11.62 -16.26 7.35
C LEU A 156 11.40 -16.51 5.87
N VAL A 157 10.15 -16.66 5.44
CA VAL A 157 9.76 -16.93 4.06
C VAL A 157 8.85 -15.83 3.55
N THR A 158 9.04 -15.41 2.31
CA THR A 158 8.17 -14.41 1.68
C THR A 158 7.12 -15.08 0.82
N VAL A 159 5.85 -14.80 1.08
CA VAL A 159 4.72 -15.30 0.31
C VAL A 159 4.16 -14.19 -0.57
N ALA A 160 4.38 -14.32 -1.88
CA ALA A 160 3.81 -13.44 -2.88
C ALA A 160 2.46 -13.96 -3.40
N PHE A 161 1.46 -13.09 -3.50
CA PHE A 161 0.13 -13.42 -4.03
C PHE A 161 -0.61 -12.19 -4.57
N SER A 162 -1.56 -12.40 -5.47
CA SER A 162 -2.49 -11.36 -5.91
C SER A 162 -3.80 -11.44 -5.13
N ALA A 163 -4.36 -10.26 -4.80
CA ALA A 163 -5.66 -10.11 -4.18
C ALA A 163 -6.42 -8.92 -4.79
N GLU A 164 -7.74 -8.90 -4.61
CA GLU A 164 -8.57 -7.72 -4.89
C GLU A 164 -8.99 -7.13 -3.53
N PRO A 165 -8.16 -6.26 -2.94
CA PRO A 165 -8.42 -5.73 -1.62
C PRO A 165 -9.51 -4.66 -1.66
N MET A 166 -10.02 -4.28 -0.50
CA MET A 166 -10.93 -3.14 -0.36
C MET A 166 -10.31 -1.88 -0.96
N SER A 167 -11.08 -1.09 -1.69
CA SER A 167 -10.66 0.20 -2.24
C SER A 167 -11.32 1.35 -1.50
N LEU A 168 -10.78 2.57 -1.65
CA LEU A 168 -11.40 3.78 -1.06
C LEU A 168 -12.83 4.00 -1.57
N LEU A 169 -13.12 3.55 -2.79
CA LEU A 169 -14.47 3.61 -3.37
C LEU A 169 -15.48 2.77 -2.58
N ASP A 170 -15.02 1.62 -2.06
CA ASP A 170 -15.88 0.69 -1.31
C ASP A 170 -16.23 1.21 0.09
N LEU A 171 -15.51 2.23 0.59
CA LEU A 171 -15.78 2.90 1.86
C LEU A 171 -16.81 4.03 1.74
N LEU A 172 -17.16 4.46 0.53
CA LEU A 172 -18.11 5.55 0.35
C LEU A 172 -19.52 5.08 0.72
N PRO A 173 -20.30 5.89 1.45
CA PRO A 173 -21.66 5.52 1.81
C PRO A 173 -22.45 5.25 0.54
N SER A 174 -23.09 4.08 0.47
CA SER A 174 -23.98 3.73 -0.62
C SER A 174 -25.17 4.69 -0.59
N ARG A 175 -25.08 5.81 -1.32
CA ARG A 175 -26.21 6.71 -1.51
C ARG A 175 -27.29 5.91 -2.22
N LYS A 176 -28.47 5.79 -1.60
CA LYS A 176 -29.67 5.34 -2.30
C LYS A 176 -29.76 6.16 -3.58
N LYS A 177 -29.72 5.50 -4.74
CA LYS A 177 -29.98 6.15 -6.02
C LYS A 177 -31.37 6.76 -5.93
N ASP A 178 -31.45 8.05 -5.64
CA ASP A 178 -32.65 8.79 -5.87
C ASP A 178 -32.84 8.82 -7.39
N ASN A 179 -33.72 7.95 -7.89
CA ASN A 179 -34.07 7.78 -9.30
C ASN A 179 -34.66 9.05 -9.97
N ARG A 180 -34.51 10.24 -9.37
CA ARG A 180 -35.06 11.51 -9.87
C ARG A 180 -34.14 12.29 -10.81
N ALA A 181 -32.92 11.82 -11.10
CA ALA A 181 -31.98 12.50 -12.01
C ALA A 181 -31.69 11.75 -13.32
N ALA A 182 -32.63 10.95 -13.82
CA ALA A 182 -32.44 10.12 -15.03
C ALA A 182 -32.43 10.89 -16.37
N ALA A 183 -32.62 12.21 -16.38
CA ALA A 183 -32.77 12.96 -17.64
C ALA A 183 -31.46 13.53 -18.24
N SER A 184 -30.33 13.51 -17.53
CA SER A 184 -29.06 14.05 -18.05
C SER A 184 -27.78 13.40 -17.52
N ALA A 185 -27.87 12.20 -16.94
CA ALA A 185 -26.68 11.47 -16.53
C ALA A 185 -25.89 11.04 -17.79
N PRO A 186 -24.61 11.43 -17.95
CA PRO A 186 -23.78 10.97 -19.05
C PRO A 186 -23.70 9.44 -19.02
N ARG A 187 -23.68 8.80 -20.19
CA ARG A 187 -23.56 7.35 -20.28
C ARG A 187 -22.33 6.90 -19.48
N PRO A 188 -22.43 5.87 -18.63
CA PRO A 188 -21.37 5.48 -17.70
C PRO A 188 -20.04 5.11 -18.37
N ASP A 189 -20.04 4.95 -19.70
CA ASP A 189 -18.88 4.55 -20.51
C ASP A 189 -18.19 5.72 -21.25
N ARG A 190 -18.67 6.97 -21.05
CA ARG A 190 -18.16 8.18 -21.71
C ARG A 190 -17.87 9.35 -20.78
N VAL A 191 -18.06 9.17 -19.48
CA VAL A 191 -17.92 10.22 -18.47
C VAL A 191 -16.52 10.85 -18.48
N LEU A 192 -15.47 10.04 -18.65
CA LEU A 192 -14.09 10.52 -18.80
C LEU A 192 -13.89 11.33 -20.08
N HIS A 193 -14.47 10.92 -21.20
CA HIS A 193 -14.33 11.67 -22.46
C HIS A 193 -15.03 13.04 -22.38
N ASP A 194 -16.16 13.10 -21.68
CA ASP A 194 -16.93 14.34 -21.55
C ASP A 194 -16.29 15.32 -20.56
N LEU A 195 -15.63 14.83 -19.50
CA LEU A 195 -15.17 15.65 -18.38
C LEU A 195 -13.64 15.81 -18.31
N ALA A 196 -12.88 14.82 -18.77
CA ALA A 196 -11.43 14.83 -18.77
C ALA A 196 -10.85 15.10 -20.17
N VAL A 197 -9.53 15.22 -20.24
CA VAL A 197 -8.77 15.33 -21.50
C VAL A 197 -7.78 14.18 -21.52
N ASP A 198 -7.78 13.38 -22.59
CA ASP A 198 -6.78 12.32 -22.78
C ASP A 198 -5.43 12.95 -23.19
N GLU A 199 -4.51 13.06 -22.23
CA GLU A 199 -3.18 13.60 -22.49
C GLU A 199 -2.26 12.60 -23.18
N THR A 200 -2.52 11.29 -23.06
CA THR A 200 -1.79 10.27 -23.82
C THR A 200 -2.11 10.40 -25.30
N GLN A 201 -3.39 10.59 -25.66
CA GLN A 201 -3.80 10.84 -27.03
C GLN A 201 -3.17 12.13 -27.59
N ARG A 202 -3.16 13.21 -26.80
CA ARG A 202 -2.53 14.47 -27.20
C ARG A 202 -1.02 14.35 -27.37
N ALA A 203 -0.36 13.54 -26.55
CA ALA A 203 1.08 13.26 -26.68
C ALA A 203 1.35 12.46 -27.96
N ALA A 204 0.53 11.45 -28.23
CA ALA A 204 0.61 10.65 -29.45
C ALA A 204 0.37 11.46 -30.74
N SER A 205 -0.47 12.49 -30.69
CA SER A 205 -0.69 13.42 -31.80
C SER A 205 0.34 14.55 -31.90
N GLY A 206 1.35 14.58 -31.02
CA GLY A 206 2.35 15.64 -30.95
C GLY A 206 1.79 17.01 -30.51
N SER A 207 0.56 17.04 -29.99
CA SER A 207 -0.12 18.27 -29.55
C SER A 207 0.24 18.70 -28.13
N VAL A 208 1.01 17.88 -27.43
CA VAL A 208 1.57 18.18 -26.12
C VAL A 208 2.89 18.90 -26.29
N ARG A 209 3.04 20.04 -25.59
CA ARG A 209 4.32 20.73 -25.53
C ARG A 209 5.30 19.91 -24.69
N LEU A 210 6.40 19.53 -25.31
CA LEU A 210 7.56 18.92 -24.66
C LEU A 210 8.60 20.02 -24.35
N GLY A 211 9.47 19.76 -23.37
CA GLY A 211 10.42 20.74 -22.86
C GLY A 211 11.78 20.12 -22.58
N VAL A 212 12.68 20.93 -22.04
CA VAL A 212 14.04 20.47 -21.70
C VAL A 212 13.95 19.31 -20.69
N PRO A 213 14.78 18.26 -20.82
CA PRO A 213 14.83 17.16 -19.86
C PRO A 213 15.09 17.68 -18.43
N ARG A 214 14.26 17.24 -17.47
CA ARG A 214 14.35 17.63 -16.05
C ARG A 214 14.71 16.45 -15.14
N SER A 215 15.88 15.85 -15.38
CA SER A 215 16.47 14.92 -14.41
C SER A 215 16.98 15.73 -13.20
N PRO A 216 16.69 15.36 -11.94
CA PRO A 216 16.24 14.04 -11.45
C PRO A 216 14.72 13.88 -11.28
N TYR A 217 13.92 14.94 -11.39
CA TYR A 217 12.48 14.90 -11.09
C TYR A 217 11.69 13.94 -11.99
N ARG A 218 12.09 13.84 -13.25
CA ARG A 218 11.49 12.94 -14.24
C ARG A 218 11.65 11.47 -13.85
N GLU A 219 12.85 11.09 -13.42
CA GLU A 219 13.15 9.72 -12.97
C GLU A 219 12.39 9.38 -11.68
N ARG A 220 12.28 10.34 -10.75
CA ARG A 220 11.48 10.18 -9.54
C ARG A 220 10.00 9.98 -9.86
N LEU A 221 9.45 10.73 -10.82
CA LEU A 221 8.06 10.57 -11.26
C LEU A 221 7.83 9.21 -11.91
N ALA A 222 8.77 8.75 -12.75
CA ALA A 222 8.73 7.42 -13.36
C ALA A 222 8.78 6.30 -12.32
N TYR A 223 9.63 6.42 -11.30
CA TYR A 223 9.68 5.45 -10.20
C TYR A 223 8.36 5.38 -9.41
N LEU A 224 7.75 6.53 -9.11
CA LEU A 224 6.51 6.59 -8.34
C LEU A 224 5.31 6.04 -9.12
N LEU A 225 5.19 6.37 -10.40
CA LEU A 225 4.02 6.01 -11.22
C LEU A 225 4.18 4.70 -12.00
N GLY A 226 5.41 4.28 -12.31
CA GLY A 226 5.72 3.12 -13.15
C GLY A 226 6.10 1.85 -12.39
N GLY A 227 6.17 1.88 -11.06
CA GLY A 227 6.49 0.71 -10.24
C GLY A 227 5.40 -0.37 -10.27
N GLN A 228 5.70 -1.57 -9.74
CA GLN A 228 4.74 -2.67 -9.61
C GLN A 228 3.46 -2.28 -8.84
N ARG A 229 3.56 -1.26 -7.98
CA ARG A 229 2.44 -0.59 -7.32
C ARG A 229 2.56 0.92 -7.56
N PRO A 230 1.79 1.50 -8.49
CA PRO A 230 1.82 2.94 -8.72
C PRO A 230 1.39 3.66 -7.44
N ARG A 231 2.18 4.64 -7.02
CA ARG A 231 1.87 5.53 -5.90
C ARG A 231 1.32 6.84 -6.43
N SER A 232 0.40 7.47 -5.70
CA SER A 232 -0.03 8.83 -6.01
C SER A 232 1.15 9.80 -5.87
N ALA A 233 1.34 10.68 -6.86
CA ALA A 233 2.40 11.67 -6.87
C ALA A 233 1.81 13.08 -6.91
N ALA A 234 2.38 14.00 -6.14
CA ALA A 234 2.03 15.42 -6.14
C ALA A 234 3.25 16.26 -6.57
N VAL A 235 3.11 17.02 -7.66
CA VAL A 235 4.17 17.91 -8.14
C VAL A 235 3.97 19.32 -7.58
N ILE A 236 4.81 19.70 -6.61
CA ILE A 236 4.71 20.95 -5.85
C ILE A 236 5.80 21.94 -6.31
N GLY A 237 5.53 23.25 -6.21
CA GLY A 237 6.48 24.30 -6.58
C GLY A 237 5.82 25.65 -6.93
N PRO A 238 6.61 26.67 -7.29
CA PRO A 238 6.09 27.97 -7.71
C PRO A 238 5.24 27.90 -9.00
N PRO A 239 4.34 28.87 -9.24
CA PRO A 239 3.69 29.02 -10.54
C PRO A 239 4.74 29.29 -11.63
N GLY A 240 4.51 28.77 -12.84
CA GLY A 240 5.47 28.93 -13.95
C GLY A 240 6.72 28.05 -13.87
N ALA A 241 6.94 27.31 -12.78
CA ALA A 241 8.10 26.44 -12.62
C ALA A 241 8.15 25.28 -13.64
N GLY A 242 7.13 25.06 -14.46
CA GLY A 242 7.07 24.03 -15.51
C GLY A 242 6.64 22.64 -15.03
N LYS A 243 5.83 22.57 -13.98
CA LYS A 243 5.27 21.32 -13.44
C LYS A 243 4.51 20.50 -14.49
N THR A 244 3.68 21.18 -15.27
CA THR A 244 2.92 20.62 -16.40
C THR A 244 3.85 20.01 -17.44
N MET A 245 4.97 20.69 -17.74
CA MET A 245 5.97 20.21 -18.69
C MET A 245 6.63 18.92 -18.24
N LEU A 246 6.93 18.80 -16.94
CA LEU A 246 7.48 17.58 -16.36
C LEU A 246 6.55 16.39 -16.58
N ILE A 247 5.24 16.57 -16.32
CA ILE A 247 4.23 15.51 -16.50
C ILE A 247 4.08 15.14 -17.97
N HIS A 248 3.97 16.13 -18.85
CA HIS A 248 3.91 15.93 -20.30
C HIS A 248 5.09 15.16 -20.86
N GLN A 249 6.31 15.50 -20.41
CA GLN A 249 7.51 14.77 -20.81
C GLN A 249 7.43 13.30 -20.37
N TRP A 250 7.05 13.06 -19.11
CA TRP A 250 6.88 11.70 -18.59
C TRP A 250 5.84 10.88 -19.38
N ILE A 251 4.71 11.48 -19.77
CA ILE A 251 3.70 10.83 -20.63
C ILE A 251 4.31 10.44 -21.97
N ALA A 252 5.08 11.32 -22.60
CA ALA A 252 5.72 11.05 -23.89
C ALA A 252 6.75 9.92 -23.78
N ASP A 253 7.54 9.90 -22.70
CA ASP A 253 8.50 8.83 -22.46
C ASP A 253 7.79 7.49 -22.29
N ARG A 254 6.68 7.49 -21.54
CA ARG A 254 5.89 6.29 -21.29
C ARG A 254 5.26 5.76 -22.58
N LEU A 255 4.79 6.64 -23.45
CA LEU A 255 4.27 6.28 -24.76
C LEU A 255 5.33 5.54 -25.62
N VAL A 256 6.59 5.96 -25.51
CA VAL A 256 7.73 5.29 -26.17
C VAL A 256 8.02 3.94 -25.52
N GLU A 257 8.05 3.86 -24.18
CA GLU A 257 8.24 2.61 -23.43
C GLU A 257 7.16 1.56 -23.73
N ASP A 258 5.91 2.01 -23.92
CA ASP A 258 4.79 1.15 -24.29
C ASP A 258 4.88 0.64 -25.75
N GLY A 259 5.86 1.10 -26.54
CA GLY A 259 6.12 0.64 -27.91
C GLY A 259 5.27 1.34 -28.98
N TYR A 260 4.55 2.41 -28.63
CA TYR A 260 3.66 3.12 -29.56
C TYR A 260 4.30 3.56 -30.88
N PRO A 261 5.57 4.01 -30.94
CA PRO A 261 6.19 4.39 -32.22
C PRO A 261 6.19 3.26 -33.25
N ILE A 262 6.19 2.00 -32.80
CA ILE A 262 6.22 0.81 -33.64
C ILE A 262 4.81 0.40 -34.05
N HIS A 263 3.90 0.21 -33.10
CA HIS A 263 2.58 -0.37 -33.38
C HIS A 263 1.46 0.66 -33.61
N LYS A 264 1.67 1.94 -33.26
CA LYS A 264 0.72 3.06 -33.41
C LYS A 264 -0.71 2.77 -32.92
N ASN A 265 -0.82 1.97 -31.85
CA ASN A 265 -2.10 1.53 -31.29
C ASN A 265 -2.23 2.01 -29.85
N LEU A 266 -3.02 3.06 -29.64
CA LEU A 266 -3.25 3.66 -28.31
C LEU A 266 -3.91 2.69 -27.32
N ASP A 267 -4.68 1.71 -27.80
CA ASP A 267 -5.35 0.74 -26.92
C ASP A 267 -4.37 -0.16 -26.16
N ARG A 268 -3.11 -0.21 -26.61
CA ARG A 268 -2.01 -0.93 -25.94
C ARG A 268 -1.21 -0.05 -24.99
N CYS A 269 -1.47 1.25 -24.96
CA CYS A 269 -0.71 2.22 -24.18
C CYS A 269 -1.40 2.55 -22.86
N PHE A 270 -0.62 3.10 -21.94
CA PHE A 270 -1.11 3.60 -20.68
C PHE A 270 -1.79 4.98 -20.85
N HIS A 271 -3.04 5.11 -20.42
CA HIS A 271 -3.80 6.36 -20.57
C HIS A 271 -3.68 7.28 -19.34
N VAL A 272 -3.45 8.57 -19.61
CA VAL A 272 -3.43 9.64 -18.61
C VAL A 272 -4.54 10.63 -18.91
N TRP A 273 -5.50 10.74 -17.99
CA TRP A 273 -6.66 11.59 -18.13
C TRP A 273 -6.51 12.81 -17.23
N ARG A 274 -6.42 13.99 -17.83
CA ARG A 274 -6.36 15.26 -17.12
C ARG A 274 -7.74 15.77 -16.77
N LEU A 275 -7.95 16.07 -15.49
CA LEU A 275 -9.23 16.48 -14.94
C LEU A 275 -9.07 17.80 -14.18
N SER A 276 -10.03 18.71 -14.38
CA SER A 276 -10.13 19.97 -13.65
C SER A 276 -11.37 19.96 -12.75
N GLY A 277 -11.21 20.39 -11.50
CA GLY A 277 -12.32 20.53 -10.55
C GLY A 277 -13.44 21.43 -11.08
N LYS A 278 -13.09 22.47 -11.87
CA LYS A 278 -14.06 23.38 -12.50
C LYS A 278 -14.98 22.68 -13.49
N ARG A 279 -14.46 21.73 -14.27
CA ARG A 279 -15.26 20.95 -15.23
C ARG A 279 -16.20 19.97 -14.53
N LEU A 280 -15.77 19.40 -13.41
CA LEU A 280 -16.60 18.49 -12.63
C LEU A 280 -17.85 19.18 -12.06
N ILE A 281 -17.70 20.40 -11.53
CA ILE A 281 -18.81 21.16 -10.95
C ILE A 281 -19.66 21.92 -11.96
N ALA A 282 -19.19 22.08 -13.20
CA ALA A 282 -19.91 22.82 -14.22
C ALA A 282 -21.29 22.21 -14.47
N GLY A 283 -22.32 23.06 -14.46
CA GLY A 283 -23.71 22.66 -14.69
C GLY A 283 -24.36 21.89 -13.54
N MET A 284 -23.73 21.83 -12.36
CA MET A 284 -24.33 21.17 -11.18
C MET A 284 -25.12 22.17 -10.35
N SER A 285 -26.40 21.90 -10.16
CA SER A 285 -27.31 22.75 -9.40
C SER A 285 -27.55 22.26 -7.96
N TYR A 286 -27.26 20.97 -7.69
CA TYR A 286 -27.58 20.35 -6.40
C TYR A 286 -26.33 19.82 -5.69
N LEU A 287 -26.30 20.00 -4.37
CA LEU A 287 -25.28 19.42 -3.49
C LEU A 287 -25.32 17.88 -3.64
N GLY A 288 -24.16 17.26 -3.89
CA GLY A 288 -24.04 15.81 -4.07
C GLY A 288 -24.01 15.31 -5.51
N GLN A 289 -24.54 16.06 -6.49
CA GLN A 289 -24.42 15.67 -7.91
C GLN A 289 -22.94 15.58 -8.33
N TRP A 290 -22.12 16.51 -7.85
CA TRP A 290 -20.69 16.53 -8.16
C TRP A 290 -19.98 15.28 -7.62
N GLU A 291 -20.40 14.75 -6.47
CA GLU A 291 -19.85 13.52 -5.87
C GLU A 291 -20.19 12.30 -6.72
N GLU A 292 -21.44 12.19 -7.19
CA GLU A 292 -21.87 11.12 -8.09
C GLU A 292 -21.10 11.15 -9.42
N ARG A 293 -20.84 12.35 -9.95
CA ARG A 293 -20.03 12.52 -11.16
C ARG A 293 -18.56 12.15 -10.91
N CYS A 294 -17.99 12.51 -9.77
CA CYS A 294 -16.65 12.09 -9.37
C CYS A 294 -16.55 10.55 -9.27
N LEU A 295 -17.55 9.91 -8.64
CA LEU A 295 -17.65 8.46 -8.55
C LEU A 295 -17.66 7.81 -9.93
N ALA A 296 -18.49 8.32 -10.85
CA ALA A 296 -18.56 7.81 -12.21
C ALA A 296 -17.21 7.95 -12.96
N VAL A 297 -16.52 9.08 -12.80
CA VAL A 297 -15.16 9.30 -13.35
C VAL A 297 -14.16 8.28 -12.78
N LEU A 298 -14.19 8.04 -11.47
CA LEU A 298 -13.30 7.11 -10.80
C LEU A 298 -13.56 5.66 -11.24
N ASP A 299 -14.81 5.26 -11.36
CA ASP A 299 -15.20 3.93 -11.83
C ASP A 299 -14.77 3.68 -13.28
N GLU A 300 -14.96 4.66 -14.17
CA GLU A 300 -14.52 4.54 -15.56
C GLU A 300 -12.98 4.50 -15.66
N ALA A 301 -12.27 5.35 -14.90
CA ALA A 301 -10.82 5.35 -14.85
C ALA A 301 -10.25 4.02 -14.35
N ARG A 302 -10.89 3.43 -13.33
CA ARG A 302 -10.56 2.11 -12.79
C ARG A 302 -10.70 1.02 -13.85
N LYS A 303 -11.75 1.05 -14.66
CA LYS A 303 -11.98 0.10 -15.76
C LYS A 303 -10.93 0.23 -16.87
N LYS A 304 -10.58 1.47 -17.23
CA LYS A 304 -9.57 1.78 -18.27
C LYS A 304 -8.11 1.63 -17.81
N LYS A 305 -7.87 1.29 -16.54
CA LYS A 305 -6.52 1.20 -15.93
C LYS A 305 -5.67 2.46 -16.18
N GLY A 306 -6.28 3.64 -16.19
CA GLY A 306 -5.61 4.91 -16.46
C GLY A 306 -5.19 5.68 -15.20
N ILE A 307 -4.25 6.61 -15.34
CA ILE A 307 -3.92 7.61 -14.30
C ILE A 307 -4.81 8.82 -14.45
N LEU A 308 -5.34 9.32 -13.33
CA LEU A 308 -5.99 10.62 -13.27
C LEU A 308 -4.98 11.69 -12.89
N TRP A 309 -4.85 12.72 -13.72
CA TRP A 309 -4.07 13.90 -13.42
C TRP A 309 -4.99 15.05 -13.01
N LEU A 310 -4.94 15.42 -11.74
CA LEU A 310 -5.68 16.55 -11.18
C LEU A 310 -4.84 17.83 -11.25
N GLU A 311 -5.30 18.85 -11.99
CA GLU A 311 -4.58 20.13 -12.08
C GLU A 311 -4.71 20.95 -10.80
N ASP A 312 -5.92 21.00 -10.25
CA ASP A 312 -6.30 21.90 -9.17
C ASP A 312 -6.75 21.11 -7.92
N LEU A 313 -5.86 20.27 -7.37
CA LEU A 313 -6.20 19.44 -6.21
C LEU A 313 -6.77 20.28 -5.04
N HIS A 314 -6.22 21.48 -4.83
CA HIS A 314 -6.68 22.42 -3.80
C HIS A 314 -8.12 22.89 -4.00
N LEU A 315 -8.65 22.88 -5.24
CA LEU A 315 -10.06 23.21 -5.48
C LEU A 315 -10.96 22.10 -4.96
N PHE A 316 -10.57 20.83 -5.05
CA PHE A 316 -11.39 19.70 -4.60
C PHE A 316 -11.73 19.76 -3.10
N GLY A 317 -10.85 20.28 -2.25
CA GLY A 317 -11.16 20.52 -0.83
C GLY A 317 -12.15 21.67 -0.58
N ARG A 318 -12.38 22.52 -1.58
CA ARG A 318 -13.34 23.63 -1.54
C ARG A 318 -14.64 23.33 -2.30
N LEU A 319 -14.65 22.29 -3.15
CA LEU A 319 -15.85 21.87 -3.87
C LEU A 319 -16.89 21.36 -2.85
N GLY A 320 -18.09 21.93 -2.88
CA GLY A 320 -19.18 21.54 -1.97
C GLY A 320 -19.37 22.45 -0.74
N GLN A 321 -18.51 23.45 -0.51
CA GLN A 321 -18.82 24.52 0.45
C GLN A 321 -19.95 25.39 -0.11
N SER A 322 -21.17 25.13 0.35
CA SER A 322 -22.31 26.04 0.14
C SER A 322 -22.39 27.03 1.29
N ARG A 323 -22.97 28.22 1.07
CA ARG A 323 -23.25 29.22 2.12
C ARG A 323 -24.05 28.68 3.33
N GLN A 324 -24.62 27.47 3.24
CA GLN A 324 -25.35 26.83 4.33
C GLN A 324 -24.48 25.89 5.18
N SER A 325 -23.23 25.57 4.81
CA SER A 325 -22.39 24.66 5.60
C SER A 325 -21.70 25.34 6.81
N GLU A 326 -21.88 26.65 7.00
CA GLU A 326 -21.37 27.39 8.18
C GLU A 326 -22.34 27.33 9.38
N ARG A 327 -23.44 26.57 9.30
CA ARG A 327 -24.46 26.46 10.37
C ARG A 327 -24.64 25.06 10.96
N SER A 328 -23.74 24.11 10.70
CA SER A 328 -23.78 22.77 11.29
C SER A 328 -22.57 22.48 12.14
#